data_AF-G0R1Z0-F1
#
_entry.id   AF-G0R1Z0-F1
#
_cell.length_a   1.000
_cell.length_b   1.000
_cell.length_c   1.000
_cell.angle_alpha   90.00
_cell.angle_beta   90.00
_cell.angle_gamma   90.00
#
_symmetry.space_group_name_H-M   'P 1'
#
loop_
_entity.id
_entity.type
_entity.pdbx_description
1 polymer ?
#
loop_
_entity_poly.entity_id
_entity_poly.type
_entity_poly.pdbx_seq_one_letter_code
_entity_poly.pdbx_strand_id
1 'polypeptide(L)'
;YYNKYQKQKMNKPIIIASIALLLTFGSLYLKNNGTFQFKKTSTRTLFEWASCQAQSKPSQCEYDPNKSDIASCDDVAIQTGNCITPLSGSIDTACQTWWTYHDSAKASDKLPDSYTQCVQNCSKFAEKNTFFFENYFKKLWVDCQ
;
A
#
# COMPACT_ATOMS: atom_id res chain seq x y z
N TYR A 1 23.93 55.42 -28.23
CA TYR A 1 24.19 54.50 -27.11
C TYR A 1 23.81 53.08 -27.54
N TYR A 2 24.78 52.17 -27.46
CA TYR A 2 24.72 50.77 -27.86
C TYR A 2 23.68 49.98 -27.05
N ASN A 3 22.91 49.08 -27.68
CA ASN A 3 22.37 47.93 -26.97
C ASN A 3 22.46 46.67 -27.83
N LYS A 4 23.50 45.88 -27.55
CA LYS A 4 23.93 44.68 -28.28
C LYS A 4 23.37 43.47 -27.54
N TYR A 5 22.11 43.13 -27.79
CA TYR A 5 21.55 41.86 -27.34
C TYR A 5 22.10 40.73 -28.22
N GLN A 6 23.17 40.10 -27.74
CA GLN A 6 23.72 38.86 -28.26
C GLN A 6 22.65 37.75 -28.15
N LYS A 7 22.03 37.38 -29.27
CA LYS A 7 21.28 36.12 -29.37
C LYS A 7 22.27 34.96 -29.24
N GLN A 8 22.38 34.39 -28.04
CA GLN A 8 23.04 33.10 -27.87
C GLN A 8 22.29 32.05 -28.72
N LYS A 9 22.93 31.59 -29.79
CA LYS A 9 22.46 30.43 -30.55
C LYS A 9 22.69 29.20 -29.68
N MET A 10 21.65 28.76 -28.99
CA MET A 10 21.67 27.46 -28.32
C MET A 10 21.82 26.35 -29.38
N ASN A 11 22.83 25.52 -29.19
CA ASN A 11 23.07 24.36 -30.05
C ASN A 11 21.91 23.38 -29.88
N LYS A 12 21.10 23.26 -30.94
CA LYS A 12 19.98 22.31 -31.08
C LYS A 12 20.28 20.88 -30.59
N PRO A 13 21.48 20.29 -30.74
CA PRO A 13 21.75 18.95 -30.21
C PRO A 13 21.74 18.87 -28.68
N ILE A 14 22.03 19.96 -27.96
CA ILE A 14 22.04 19.98 -26.49
C ILE A 14 20.60 19.87 -25.95
N ILE A 15 19.64 20.57 -26.58
CA ILE A 15 18.24 20.55 -26.17
C ILE A 15 17.63 19.14 -26.34
N ILE A 16 17.97 18.45 -27.45
CA ILE A 16 17.46 17.10 -27.73
C ILE A 16 18.05 16.09 -26.74
N ALA A 17 19.34 16.21 -26.39
CA ALA A 17 19.98 15.36 -25.39
C ALA A 17 19.37 15.54 -23.98
N SER A 18 19.02 16.78 -23.60
CA SER A 18 18.39 17.06 -22.29
C SER A 18 16.99 16.46 -22.18
N ILE A 19 16.19 16.46 -23.26
CA ILE A 19 14.84 15.88 -23.28
C ILE A 19 14.92 14.34 -23.21
N ALA A 20 15.87 13.74 -23.92
CA ALA A 20 16.07 12.29 -23.88
C ALA A 20 16.50 11.79 -22.49
N LEU A 21 17.33 12.57 -21.77
CA LEU A 21 17.74 12.24 -20.40
C LEU A 21 16.57 12.31 -19.41
N LEU A 22 15.71 13.33 -19.51
CA LEU A 22 14.55 13.47 -18.61
C LEU A 22 13.54 12.32 -18.78
N LEU A 23 13.35 11.82 -20.00
CA LEU A 23 12.43 10.71 -20.29
C LEU A 23 12.95 9.35 -19.77
N THR A 24 14.26 9.11 -19.78
CA THR A 24 14.84 7.86 -19.26
C THR A 24 14.89 7.84 -17.74
N PHE A 25 15.19 8.97 -17.08
CA PHE A 25 15.11 9.06 -15.62
C PHE A 25 13.67 8.99 -15.10
N GLY A 26 12.70 9.60 -15.79
CA GLY A 26 11.27 9.52 -15.41
C GLY A 26 10.69 8.10 -15.46
N SER A 27 11.07 7.32 -16.47
CA SER A 27 10.61 5.93 -16.63
C SER A 27 11.28 4.94 -15.67
N LEU A 28 12.53 5.20 -15.26
CA LEU A 28 13.20 4.46 -14.18
C LEU A 28 12.60 4.77 -12.80
N TYR A 29 12.20 6.02 -12.56
CA TYR A 29 11.53 6.40 -11.30
C TYR A 29 10.14 5.76 -11.15
N LEU A 30 9.40 5.63 -12.26
CA LEU A 30 8.10 4.92 -12.30
C LEU A 30 8.23 3.40 -12.18
N LYS A 31 9.36 2.81 -12.58
CA LYS A 31 9.58 1.36 -12.45
C LYS A 31 10.07 0.93 -11.07
N ASN A 32 10.77 1.81 -10.34
CA ASN A 32 11.34 1.46 -9.03
C ASN A 32 10.42 1.82 -7.86
N ASN A 33 9.49 2.76 -8.05
CA ASN A 33 8.32 2.87 -7.20
C ASN A 33 7.20 2.08 -7.88
N GLY A 34 7.09 0.80 -7.55
CA GLY A 34 5.81 0.10 -7.59
C GLY A 34 4.84 0.78 -6.61
N THR A 35 4.47 2.03 -6.90
CA THR A 35 3.35 2.67 -6.23
C THR A 35 2.14 1.96 -6.76
N PHE A 36 1.69 1.01 -5.95
CA PHE A 36 0.30 0.62 -5.84
C PHE A 36 -0.53 1.90 -5.98
N GLN A 37 -1.04 2.15 -7.18
CA GLN A 37 -1.92 3.26 -7.46
C GLN A 37 -3.22 2.88 -6.76
N PHE A 38 -3.34 3.24 -5.47
CA PHE A 38 -4.60 3.28 -4.76
C PHE A 38 -5.45 4.32 -5.50
N LYS A 39 -6.12 3.84 -6.54
CA LYS A 39 -7.18 4.53 -7.27
C LYS A 39 -8.11 5.06 -6.19
N LYS A 40 -8.15 6.38 -6.01
CA LYS A 40 -8.94 7.13 -5.03
C LYS A 40 -10.27 6.40 -4.74
N THR A 41 -10.26 5.52 -3.74
CA THR A 41 -11.32 4.54 -3.54
C THR A 41 -12.50 5.27 -2.93
N SER A 42 -13.69 5.01 -3.45
CA SER A 42 -14.94 5.29 -2.76
C SER A 42 -14.76 4.93 -1.28
N THR A 43 -14.82 5.91 -0.40
CA THR A 43 -14.60 5.71 1.04
C THR A 43 -15.76 4.87 1.57
N ARG A 44 -15.59 3.54 1.55
CA ARG A 44 -16.55 2.60 2.12
C ARG A 44 -16.85 3.02 3.55
N THR A 45 -18.06 2.74 3.97
CA THR A 45 -18.45 2.82 5.37
C THR A 45 -17.85 1.66 6.15
N LEU A 46 -17.78 1.82 7.48
CA LEU A 46 -17.38 0.75 8.39
C LEU A 46 -18.25 -0.50 8.20
N PHE A 47 -19.55 -0.33 7.92
CA PHE A 47 -20.47 -1.41 7.62
C PHE A 47 -20.10 -2.17 6.33
N GLU A 48 -19.82 -1.45 5.24
CA GLU A 48 -19.45 -2.05 3.96
C GLU A 48 -18.11 -2.81 4.04
N TRP A 49 -17.17 -2.27 4.82
CA TRP A 49 -15.91 -2.93 5.14
C TRP A 49 -16.12 -4.23 5.94
N ALA A 50 -16.86 -4.17 7.05
CA ALA A 50 -17.13 -5.33 7.89
C ALA A 50 -17.91 -6.42 7.12
N SER A 51 -18.88 -5.99 6.31
CA SER A 51 -19.66 -6.89 5.44
C SER A 51 -18.78 -7.58 4.40
N CYS A 52 -17.80 -6.87 3.83
CA CYS A 52 -16.83 -7.46 2.91
C CYS A 52 -15.95 -8.50 3.60
N GLN A 53 -15.43 -8.21 4.80
CA GLN A 53 -14.61 -9.16 5.54
C GLN A 53 -15.36 -10.44 5.88
N ALA A 54 -16.62 -10.34 6.28
CA ALA A 54 -17.47 -11.50 6.58
C ALA A 54 -17.67 -12.42 5.34
N GLN A 55 -17.53 -11.89 4.13
CA GLN A 55 -17.74 -12.61 2.88
C GLN A 55 -16.44 -13.14 2.24
N SER A 56 -15.28 -12.59 2.58
CA SER A 56 -14.03 -12.84 1.85
C SER A 56 -13.43 -14.23 2.05
N LYS A 57 -13.92 -15.01 3.04
CA LYS A 57 -13.51 -16.39 3.38
C LYS A 57 -12.03 -16.68 3.09
N PRO A 58 -11.11 -15.91 3.68
CA PRO A 58 -9.70 -16.03 3.38
C PRO A 58 -9.11 -17.28 4.05
N SER A 59 -8.15 -17.90 3.38
CA SER A 59 -7.36 -19.00 3.95
C SER A 59 -6.11 -18.43 4.59
N GLN A 60 -6.00 -18.54 5.91
CA GLN A 60 -4.73 -18.30 6.62
C GLN A 60 -3.84 -19.53 6.45
N CYS A 61 -2.53 -19.31 6.39
CA CYS A 61 -1.45 -20.31 6.44
C CYS A 61 -1.94 -21.76 6.54
N GLU A 62 -2.38 -22.30 5.40
CA GLU A 62 -2.86 -23.67 5.33
C GLU A 62 -1.66 -24.60 5.16
N TYR A 63 -1.70 -25.75 5.82
CA TYR A 63 -0.72 -26.80 5.59
C TYR A 63 -0.86 -27.33 4.16
N ASP A 64 0.04 -26.89 3.28
CA ASP A 64 0.20 -27.43 1.93
C ASP A 64 1.47 -28.28 1.91
N PRO A 65 1.37 -29.63 1.79
CA PRO A 65 2.52 -30.52 1.79
C PRO A 65 3.49 -30.27 0.62
N ASN A 66 3.09 -29.46 -0.37
CA ASN A 66 3.94 -29.06 -1.50
C ASN A 66 4.60 -27.68 -1.30
N LYS A 67 4.32 -26.97 -0.20
CA LYS A 67 4.89 -25.65 0.12
C LYS A 67 5.59 -25.70 1.46
N SER A 68 6.92 -25.71 1.42
CA SER A 68 7.80 -25.87 2.58
C SER A 68 7.84 -24.69 3.57
N ASP A 69 7.01 -23.66 3.38
CA ASP A 69 7.18 -22.35 4.05
C ASP A 69 6.10 -22.02 5.08
N ILE A 70 5.44 -23.02 5.69
CA ILE A 70 4.42 -22.80 6.72
C ILE A 70 5.00 -21.98 7.89
N ALA A 71 6.20 -22.30 8.37
CA ALA A 71 6.85 -21.54 9.44
C ALA A 71 7.14 -20.08 9.04
N SER A 72 7.45 -19.82 7.76
CA SER A 72 7.61 -18.47 7.23
C SER A 72 6.26 -17.75 7.09
N CYS A 73 5.19 -18.48 6.75
CA CYS A 73 3.84 -17.94 6.71
C CYS A 73 3.36 -17.55 8.11
N ASP A 74 3.58 -18.40 9.11
CA ASP A 74 3.19 -18.14 10.51
C ASP A 74 3.93 -16.95 11.10
N ASP A 75 5.24 -16.81 10.84
CA ASP A 75 6.01 -15.64 11.25
C ASP A 75 5.46 -14.35 10.62
N VAL A 76 5.17 -14.38 9.32
CA VAL A 76 4.54 -13.24 8.62
C VAL A 76 3.14 -12.96 9.15
N ALA A 77 2.37 -14.00 9.49
CA ALA A 77 1.04 -13.86 10.07
C ALA A 77 1.10 -13.20 11.47
N ILE A 78 2.07 -13.58 12.30
CA ILE A 78 2.31 -12.97 13.62
C ILE A 78 2.73 -11.50 13.45
N GLN A 79 3.72 -11.22 12.60
CA GLN A 79 4.20 -9.86 12.35
C GLN A 79 3.09 -8.96 11.79
N THR A 80 2.27 -9.49 10.88
CA THR A 80 1.14 -8.75 10.33
C THR A 80 0.04 -8.56 11.38
N GLY A 81 -0.29 -9.62 12.13
CA GLY A 81 -1.26 -9.61 13.23
C GLY A 81 -0.95 -8.54 14.27
N ASN A 82 0.33 -8.25 14.49
CA ASN A 82 0.82 -7.20 15.36
C ASN A 82 0.55 -5.76 14.89
N CYS A 83 -0.02 -5.54 13.71
CA CYS A 83 -0.47 -4.20 13.29
C CYS A 83 -1.98 -4.19 12.97
N ILE A 84 -2.54 -5.33 12.56
CA ILE A 84 -3.98 -5.47 12.26
C ILE A 84 -4.81 -5.98 13.44
N THR A 85 -4.30 -5.98 14.67
CA THR A 85 -5.10 -6.32 15.86
C THR A 85 -5.03 -5.22 16.92
N PRO A 86 -6.16 -4.90 17.58
CA PRO A 86 -6.20 -3.86 18.60
C PRO A 86 -5.42 -4.22 19.88
N LEU A 87 -5.07 -5.50 20.06
CA LEU A 87 -4.41 -6.03 21.27
C LEU A 87 -2.89 -6.11 21.18
N SER A 88 -2.31 -5.88 20.01
CA SER A 88 -0.87 -5.94 19.84
C SER A 88 -0.23 -4.66 20.41
N GLY A 89 0.76 -4.79 21.29
CA GLY A 89 1.42 -3.61 21.89
C GLY A 89 2.38 -2.87 20.93
N SER A 90 2.42 -3.24 19.65
CA SER A 90 3.44 -2.86 18.68
C SER A 90 2.81 -2.26 17.43
N ILE A 91 2.21 -1.09 17.55
CA ILE A 91 1.33 -0.62 16.49
C ILE A 91 1.85 0.70 15.97
N ASP A 92 2.33 0.68 14.74
CA ASP A 92 2.44 1.88 13.91
C ASP A 92 1.28 2.86 14.19
N THR A 93 1.56 4.16 14.38
CA THR A 93 0.56 5.13 14.87
C THR A 93 -0.74 5.14 14.04
N ALA A 94 -0.67 4.82 12.74
CA ALA A 94 -1.86 4.73 11.90
C ALA A 94 -2.73 3.51 12.23
N CYS A 95 -2.14 2.33 12.42
CA CYS A 95 -2.83 1.13 12.87
C CYS A 95 -3.53 1.38 14.23
N GLN A 96 -2.89 2.09 15.18
CA GLN A 96 -3.49 2.40 16.48
C GLN A 96 -4.66 3.39 16.37
N THR A 97 -4.50 4.42 15.52
CA THR A 97 -5.54 5.42 15.26
C THR A 97 -6.75 4.78 14.57
N TRP A 98 -6.51 3.85 13.64
CA TRP A 98 -7.57 3.06 13.02
C TRP A 98 -8.39 2.27 14.05
N TRP A 99 -7.74 1.52 14.95
CA TRP A 99 -8.46 0.72 15.95
C TRP A 99 -9.24 1.57 16.94
N THR A 100 -8.69 2.71 17.36
CA THR A 100 -9.41 3.68 18.20
C THR A 100 -10.65 4.24 17.50
N TYR A 101 -10.54 4.54 16.20
CA TYR A 101 -11.67 4.96 15.39
C TYR A 101 -12.70 3.83 15.25
N HIS A 102 -12.27 2.62 14.90
CA HIS A 102 -13.13 1.45 14.72
C HIS A 102 -14.02 1.19 15.94
N ASP A 103 -13.47 1.32 17.15
CA ASP A 103 -14.18 1.05 18.40
C ASP A 103 -15.22 2.11 18.78
N SER A 104 -15.10 3.33 18.22
CA SER A 104 -15.97 4.47 18.54
C SER A 104 -16.87 4.92 17.39
N ALA A 105 -16.58 4.46 16.16
CA ALA A 105 -17.28 4.85 14.95
C ALA A 105 -18.64 4.18 14.81
N LYS A 106 -19.56 4.86 14.10
CA LYS A 106 -20.83 4.28 13.69
C LYS A 106 -20.65 3.47 12.42
N ALA A 107 -21.52 2.49 12.21
CA ALA A 107 -21.54 1.66 11.02
C ALA A 107 -21.60 2.47 9.70
N SER A 108 -22.25 3.63 9.71
CA SER A 108 -22.37 4.55 8.57
C SER A 108 -21.13 5.42 8.32
N ASP A 109 -20.18 5.45 9.26
CA ASP A 109 -19.04 6.35 9.16
C ASP A 109 -18.03 5.79 8.15
N LYS A 110 -17.39 6.68 7.40
CA LYS A 110 -16.44 6.34 6.33
C LYS A 110 -15.12 5.82 6.89
N LEU A 111 -14.49 4.88 6.20
CA LEU A 111 -13.12 4.47 6.54
C LEU A 111 -12.18 5.70 6.55
N PRO A 112 -11.44 5.93 7.65
CA PRO A 112 -10.54 7.07 7.78
C PRO A 112 -9.23 6.81 7.03
N ASP A 113 -8.45 7.86 6.78
CA ASP A 113 -7.11 7.71 6.17
C ASP A 113 -6.17 6.83 7.02
N SER A 114 -6.37 6.80 8.34
CA SER A 114 -5.63 5.91 9.25
C SER A 114 -5.83 4.44 8.92
N TYR A 115 -6.99 4.03 8.40
CA TYR A 115 -7.20 2.68 7.85
C TYR A 115 -6.28 2.41 6.67
N THR A 116 -6.29 3.30 5.68
CA THR A 116 -5.47 3.14 4.46
C THR A 116 -3.99 3.07 4.82
N GLN A 117 -3.53 3.93 5.71
CA GLN A 117 -2.14 3.99 6.13
C GLN A 117 -1.75 2.76 6.98
N CYS A 118 -2.65 2.29 7.85
CA CYS A 118 -2.54 1.02 8.57
C CYS A 118 -2.30 -0.14 7.60
N VAL A 119 -3.17 -0.31 6.61
CA VAL A 119 -3.07 -1.36 5.59
C VAL A 119 -1.75 -1.28 4.81
N GLN A 120 -1.33 -0.09 4.39
CA GLN A 120 -0.06 0.12 3.68
C GLN A 120 1.16 -0.22 4.54
N ASN A 121 1.12 0.07 5.84
CA ASN A 121 2.22 -0.28 6.73
C ASN A 121 2.26 -1.78 7.03
N CYS A 122 1.10 -2.42 7.16
CA CYS A 122 0.97 -3.86 7.34
C CYS A 122 1.39 -4.65 6.08
N SER A 123 1.13 -4.13 4.89
CA SER A 123 1.42 -4.84 3.64
C SER A 123 2.90 -5.17 3.51
N LYS A 124 3.79 -4.30 4.02
CA LYS A 124 5.24 -4.51 4.06
C LYS A 124 5.66 -5.78 4.80
N PHE A 125 4.90 -6.21 5.82
CA PHE A 125 5.14 -7.48 6.51
C PHE A 125 4.51 -8.64 5.73
N ALA A 126 3.25 -8.48 5.34
CA ALA A 126 2.49 -9.50 4.62
C ALA A 126 3.17 -9.91 3.29
N GLU A 127 3.72 -8.96 2.55
CA GLU A 127 4.40 -9.15 1.26
C GLU A 127 5.67 -10.01 1.37
N LYS A 128 6.23 -10.20 2.59
CA LYS A 128 7.35 -11.13 2.81
C LYS A 128 6.96 -12.59 2.54
N ASN A 129 5.67 -12.91 2.52
CA ASN A 129 5.15 -14.20 2.11
C ASN A 129 4.01 -14.02 1.10
N THR A 130 4.27 -14.33 -0.17
CA THR A 130 3.31 -14.11 -1.26
C THR A 130 1.99 -14.86 -1.06
N PHE A 131 2.03 -16.07 -0.50
CA PHE A 131 0.80 -16.84 -0.25
C PHE A 131 -0.07 -16.13 0.77
N PHE A 132 0.50 -15.75 1.92
CA PHE A 132 -0.20 -15.02 2.96
C PHE A 132 -0.75 -13.68 2.44
N PHE A 133 0.05 -12.93 1.70
CA PHE A 133 -0.38 -11.67 1.12
C PHE A 133 -1.61 -11.83 0.21
N GLU A 134 -1.53 -12.71 -0.80
CA GLU A 134 -2.58 -12.85 -1.81
C GLU A 134 -3.82 -13.59 -1.30
N ASN A 135 -3.67 -14.58 -0.41
CA ASN A 135 -4.77 -15.44 0.01
C ASN A 135 -5.43 -15.02 1.32
N TYR A 136 -4.75 -14.19 2.12
CA TYR A 136 -5.26 -13.71 3.40
C TYR A 136 -5.30 -12.19 3.48
N PHE A 137 -4.14 -11.53 3.49
CA PHE A 137 -4.04 -10.11 3.82
C PHE A 137 -4.82 -9.24 2.83
N LYS A 138 -4.57 -9.42 1.53
CA LYS A 138 -5.21 -8.65 0.46
C LYS A 138 -6.73 -8.80 0.48
N LYS A 139 -7.24 -10.02 0.62
CA LYS A 139 -8.68 -10.31 0.64
C LYS A 139 -9.43 -9.66 1.81
N LEU A 140 -8.78 -9.51 2.96
CA LEU A 140 -9.41 -8.92 4.14
C LEU A 140 -9.23 -7.41 4.24
N TRP A 141 -8.08 -6.90 3.83
CA TRP A 141 -7.65 -5.54 4.17
C TRP A 141 -7.53 -4.63 2.96
N VAL A 142 -7.15 -5.16 1.80
CA VAL A 142 -6.99 -4.36 0.57
C VAL A 142 -8.27 -4.36 -0.25
N ASP A 143 -8.85 -5.53 -0.49
CA ASP A 143 -10.06 -5.69 -1.33
C ASP A 143 -11.33 -5.15 -0.65
N CYS A 144 -11.29 -5.00 0.69
CA CYS A 144 -12.38 -4.45 1.48
C CYS A 144 -12.25 -2.95 1.76
N GLN A 145 -11.27 -2.26 1.18
CA GLN A 145 -11.10 -0.81 1.24
C GLN A 145 -12.11 -0.05 0.35
#